data_AF-A0A5C6DAW6-F1
#
_entry.id   AF-A0A5C6DAW6-F1
#
_cell.length_a   1.000
_cell.length_b   1.000
_cell.length_c   1.000
_cell.angle_alpha   90.00
_cell.angle_beta   90.00
_cell.angle_gamma   90.00
#
_symmetry.space_group_name_H-M   'P 1'
#
loop_
_entity.id
_entity.type
_entity.pdbx_description
1 polymer ?
#
loop_
_entity_poly.entity_id
_entity_poly.type
_entity_poly.pdbx_seq_one_letter_code
_entity_poly.pdbx_strand_id
1 'polypeptide(L)'
;MQFGLVSPLGGHFLFTDEIEVFRGPAHLLDQPASTLAVTMQQLYRTLRIRHATHRRLTTDADAVETAIRRAASLARPQQKELLDRVLVIQSQIQELDAAKKLPRNAVLPLNPTHADLYSVQADLWRRQNHSPLSVSVPPTWDPVDPLTPPPDEPVSKIEVHSMRGEFRAAAFNLFNSTAETMDVQLQIAGMPGGTAPSYLTLHEVQWTDTSESQPVAAALPLAKRSADGWTVSVLPGLVRQVWLTFHVTDLPAGTYQGRVEVRGSENPSQTIPLELRVWPVEFPTQTTLLVGGWDYSDDDAHFGMTTKNRQAFLRHLQARFVNAPWATATVLRSFTIDPNDRKKITLDTAQMDKWIDRWPPAKAYMVFLSVADYTGAIRASMGNTEMGSADFNQSVATWISAWVRHLRGKGISPDQLAILILTATIVCRHGVLGKKEQRGLFSGRSVTTAMHQVGMSTWLPAVRTRRSLSTTRTLQRGSKWKRSARAPKTTSTWPCSANALTKRLMMVVKTKSWSTRRGFSPRRHVTCSMQRTLTDFVGMNPKIAASPIAFAWNYSRRSAPSE
;
A
#
# COMPACT_ATOMS: atom_id res chain seq x y z
N MET A 1 22.88 -18.59 -29.46
CA MET A 1 23.18 -18.12 -28.09
C MET A 1 22.26 -16.95 -27.83
N GLN A 2 21.33 -17.03 -26.87
CA GLN A 2 20.44 -15.92 -26.51
C GLN A 2 21.07 -15.14 -25.35
N PHE A 3 21.28 -13.84 -25.52
CA PHE A 3 21.77 -12.96 -24.46
C PHE A 3 20.59 -12.26 -23.79
N GLY A 4 20.40 -12.49 -22.49
CA GLY A 4 19.40 -11.79 -21.69
C GLY A 4 20.08 -10.82 -20.74
N LEU A 5 19.90 -9.52 -20.94
CA LEU A 5 20.27 -8.51 -19.95
C LEU A 5 19.13 -8.39 -18.94
N VAL A 6 19.34 -8.84 -17.71
CA VAL A 6 18.39 -8.64 -16.62
C VAL A 6 18.89 -7.49 -15.77
N SER A 7 18.20 -6.35 -15.78
CA SER A 7 18.44 -5.34 -14.76
C SER A 7 17.95 -5.90 -13.42
N PRO A 8 18.84 -6.14 -12.43
CA PRO A 8 18.45 -6.66 -11.12
C PRO A 8 17.70 -5.61 -10.29
N LEU A 9 17.78 -4.34 -10.69
CA LEU A 9 17.22 -3.22 -9.97
C LEU A 9 15.75 -3.08 -10.36
N GLY A 10 14.87 -2.93 -9.38
CA GLY A 10 13.54 -2.35 -9.61
C GLY A 10 13.58 -0.89 -10.06
N GLY A 11 14.68 -0.46 -10.70
CA GLY A 11 14.94 0.87 -11.22
C GLY A 11 15.29 0.80 -12.70
N HIS A 12 14.96 1.89 -13.39
CA HIS A 12 15.23 2.25 -14.78
C HIS A 12 15.46 1.07 -15.75
N PHE A 13 14.46 0.78 -16.57
CA PHE A 13 14.66 0.00 -17.78
C PHE A 13 15.64 0.76 -18.68
N LEU A 14 16.74 0.10 -19.05
CA LEU A 14 17.57 0.57 -20.14
C LEU A 14 16.97 0.02 -21.44
N PHE A 15 16.37 0.90 -22.22
CA PHE A 15 16.05 0.61 -23.61
C PHE A 15 17.28 0.96 -24.44
N THR A 16 17.80 -0.02 -25.17
CA THR A 16 18.89 0.18 -26.13
C THR A 16 18.45 -0.46 -27.44
N ASP A 17 18.68 0.23 -28.55
CA ASP A 17 18.31 -0.24 -29.88
C ASP A 17 19.22 -1.40 -30.32
N GLU A 18 20.47 -1.39 -29.85
CA GLU A 18 21.49 -2.39 -30.19
C GLU A 18 22.28 -2.80 -28.94
N ILE A 19 22.64 -4.08 -28.86
CA ILE A 19 23.61 -4.62 -27.89
C ILE A 19 24.75 -5.23 -28.70
N GLU A 20 25.89 -4.56 -28.77
CA GLU A 20 27.10 -5.09 -29.38
C GLU A 20 27.84 -5.98 -28.36
N VAL A 21 28.00 -7.27 -28.66
CA VAL A 21 28.77 -8.21 -27.84
C VAL A 21 30.15 -8.41 -28.49
N PHE A 22 31.19 -7.85 -27.87
CA PHE A 22 32.56 -8.04 -28.32
C PHE A 22 33.15 -9.35 -27.79
N ARG A 23 33.94 -10.04 -28.62
CA ARG A 23 34.66 -11.23 -28.20
C ARG A 23 35.67 -10.87 -27.10
N GLY A 24 35.49 -11.45 -25.92
CA GLY A 24 36.46 -11.34 -24.83
C GLY A 24 37.72 -12.21 -25.05
N PRO A 25 38.73 -12.10 -24.19
CA PRO A 25 39.90 -12.98 -24.20
C PRO A 25 39.53 -14.48 -24.21
N ALA A 26 40.26 -15.29 -24.97
CA ALA A 26 39.95 -16.71 -25.15
C ALA A 26 39.93 -17.51 -23.82
N HIS A 27 40.78 -17.14 -22.85
CA HIS A 27 40.83 -17.79 -21.53
C HIS A 27 39.53 -17.66 -20.71
N LEU A 28 38.60 -16.78 -21.09
CA LEU A 28 37.27 -16.71 -20.46
C LEU A 28 36.35 -17.84 -20.93
N LEU A 29 36.61 -18.44 -22.10
CA LEU A 29 35.89 -19.63 -22.59
C LEU A 29 36.39 -20.90 -21.90
N ASP A 30 37.61 -20.86 -21.36
CA ASP A 30 38.21 -21.96 -20.60
C ASP A 30 37.71 -22.01 -19.14
N GLN A 31 36.98 -20.97 -18.70
CA GLN A 31 36.33 -21.01 -17.40
C GLN A 31 35.20 -22.03 -17.43
N PRO A 32 35.13 -22.97 -16.47
CA PRO A 32 34.03 -23.90 -16.40
C PRO A 32 32.73 -23.10 -16.29
N ALA A 33 31.76 -23.44 -17.14
CA ALA A 33 30.43 -22.87 -17.03
C ALA A 33 29.94 -23.04 -15.59
N SER A 34 29.44 -21.96 -15.00
CA SER A 34 28.82 -22.02 -13.68
C SER A 34 27.81 -23.16 -13.67
N THR A 35 27.94 -24.08 -12.72
CA THR A 35 27.04 -25.22 -12.55
C THR A 35 25.64 -24.81 -12.06
N LEU A 36 25.39 -23.51 -11.86
CA LEU A 36 24.07 -22.98 -11.54
C LEU A 36 23.17 -23.03 -12.78
N ALA A 37 22.57 -24.18 -13.02
CA ALA A 37 21.41 -24.34 -13.89
C ALA A 37 20.20 -23.65 -13.25
N VAL A 38 20.17 -22.31 -13.28
CA VAL A 38 19.01 -21.53 -12.87
C VAL A 38 18.29 -21.02 -14.11
N THR A 39 16.96 -21.14 -14.11
CA THR A 39 16.13 -20.50 -15.13
C THR A 39 16.24 -18.98 -15.01
N MET A 40 16.04 -18.25 -16.11
CA MET A 40 15.99 -16.78 -16.09
C MET A 40 14.96 -16.25 -15.09
N GLN A 41 13.84 -16.95 -14.92
CA GLN A 41 12.82 -16.60 -13.93
C GLN A 41 13.33 -16.75 -12.50
N GLN A 42 14.06 -17.83 -12.19
CA GLN A 42 14.68 -18.02 -10.87
C GLN A 42 15.75 -16.96 -10.61
N LEU A 43 16.61 -16.68 -11.61
CA LEU A 43 17.62 -15.63 -11.49
C LEU A 43 16.98 -14.26 -11.23
N TYR A 44 15.97 -13.88 -12.01
CA TYR A 44 15.24 -12.62 -11.83
C TYR A 44 14.60 -12.53 -10.43
N ARG A 45 13.95 -13.60 -9.95
CA ARG A 45 13.35 -13.63 -8.60
C ARG A 45 14.41 -13.45 -7.52
N THR A 46 15.52 -14.19 -7.61
CA THR A 46 16.63 -14.11 -6.66
C THR A 46 17.23 -12.70 -6.61
N LEU A 47 17.52 -12.11 -7.77
CA LEU A 47 18.06 -10.76 -7.86
C LEU A 47 17.11 -9.71 -7.30
N ARG A 48 15.80 -9.83 -7.60
CA ARG A 48 14.77 -8.92 -7.08
C ARG A 48 14.64 -9.01 -5.57
N ILE A 49 14.58 -10.22 -5.00
CA ILE A 49 14.48 -10.42 -3.55
C ILE A 49 15.74 -9.88 -2.86
N ARG A 50 16.92 -10.17 -3.43
CA ARG A 50 18.19 -9.66 -2.90
C ARG A 50 18.23 -8.14 -2.89
N HIS A 51 17.88 -7.50 -4.01
CA HIS A 51 17.86 -6.04 -4.09
C HIS A 51 16.87 -5.42 -3.10
N ALA A 52 15.65 -5.96 -3.00
CA ALA A 52 14.66 -5.48 -2.04
C ALA A 52 15.15 -5.62 -0.60
N THR A 53 15.75 -6.77 -0.26
CA THR A 53 16.32 -7.03 1.07
C THR A 53 17.45 -6.06 1.38
N HIS A 54 18.43 -5.91 0.49
CA HIS A 54 19.54 -4.97 0.69
C HIS A 54 19.03 -3.54 0.86
N ARG A 55 18.12 -3.09 -0.01
CA ARG A 55 17.54 -1.73 0.08
C ARG A 55 16.83 -1.50 1.42
N ARG A 56 16.02 -2.45 1.88
CA ARG A 56 15.34 -2.38 3.20
C ARG A 56 16.35 -2.26 4.33
N LEU A 57 17.30 -3.19 4.41
CA LEU A 57 18.26 -3.23 5.51
C LEU A 57 19.13 -1.96 5.55
N THR A 58 19.56 -1.44 4.39
CA THR A 58 20.27 -0.16 4.33
C THR A 58 19.40 1.01 4.77
N THR A 59 18.15 1.08 4.30
CA THR A 59 17.23 2.18 4.65
C THR A 59 16.97 2.23 6.16
N ASP A 60 16.70 1.07 6.77
CA ASP A 60 16.46 0.98 8.20
C ASP A 60 17.76 1.27 8.98
N ALA A 61 18.93 0.82 8.50
CA ALA A 61 20.21 1.12 9.14
C ALA A 61 20.52 2.63 9.15
N ASP A 62 20.28 3.32 8.04
CA ASP A 62 20.43 4.78 7.93
C ASP A 62 19.46 5.53 8.86
N ALA A 63 18.24 5.01 9.02
CA ALA A 63 17.23 5.56 9.92
C ALA A 63 17.65 5.41 11.41
N VAL A 64 18.11 4.22 11.81
CA VAL A 64 18.65 3.97 13.16
C VAL A 64 19.89 4.82 13.42
N GLU A 65 20.82 4.91 12.46
CA GLU A 65 22.00 5.77 12.57
C GLU A 65 21.60 7.23 12.79
N THR A 66 20.63 7.72 12.02
CA THR A 66 20.09 9.07 12.15
C THR A 66 19.45 9.30 13.52
N ALA A 67 18.69 8.31 14.03
CA ALA A 67 18.08 8.37 15.35
C ALA A 67 19.14 8.48 16.45
N ILE A 68 20.19 7.65 16.40
CA ILE A 68 21.31 7.68 17.36
C ILE A 68 21.99 9.05 17.35
N ARG A 69 22.29 9.60 16.17
CA ARG A 69 22.95 10.92 16.04
C ARG A 69 22.09 12.07 16.55
N ARG A 70 20.77 11.96 16.45
CA ARG A 70 19.81 12.98 16.93
C ARG A 70 19.45 12.83 18.40
N ALA A 71 19.81 11.72 19.04
CA ALA A 71 19.51 11.45 20.44
C ALA A 71 20.33 12.34 21.37
N ALA A 72 19.84 13.56 21.61
CA ALA A 72 20.50 14.57 22.42
C ALA A 72 20.65 14.18 23.90
N SER A 73 19.88 13.20 24.37
CA SER A 73 19.94 12.67 25.73
C SER A 73 21.13 11.73 25.99
N LEU A 74 21.76 11.19 24.94
CA LEU A 74 22.88 10.24 25.09
C LEU A 74 24.23 10.95 25.18
N ALA A 75 25.11 10.45 26.05
CA ALA A 75 26.50 10.89 26.09
C ALA A 75 27.25 10.44 24.82
N ARG A 76 28.24 11.23 24.38
CA ARG A 76 29.04 10.92 23.16
C ARG A 76 29.63 9.49 23.14
N PRO A 77 30.17 8.94 24.25
CA PRO A 77 30.65 7.55 24.26
C PRO A 77 29.56 6.52 23.97
N GLN A 78 28.35 6.74 24.51
CA GLN A 78 27.20 5.85 24.28
C GLN A 78 26.72 5.93 22.82
N GLN A 79 26.66 7.13 22.25
CA GLN A 79 26.34 7.30 20.82
C GLN A 79 27.37 6.59 19.95
N LYS A 80 28.66 6.75 20.25
CA LYS A 80 29.75 6.09 19.51
C LYS A 80 29.62 4.57 19.54
N GLU A 81 29.37 3.97 20.69
CA GLU A 81 29.20 2.52 20.83
C GLU A 81 28.05 1.98 19.97
N LEU A 82 26.89 2.66 19.97
CA LEU A 82 25.75 2.27 19.13
C LEU A 82 26.07 2.43 17.64
N LEU A 83 26.73 3.53 17.26
CA LEU A 83 27.15 3.76 15.87
C LEU A 83 28.18 2.73 15.38
N ASP A 84 29.13 2.32 16.24
CA ASP A 84 30.11 1.28 15.93
C ASP A 84 29.41 -0.07 15.68
N ARG A 85 28.32 -0.38 16.41
CA ARG A 85 27.46 -1.56 16.14
C ARG A 85 26.70 -1.46 14.81
N VAL A 86 26.13 -0.29 14.49
CA VAL A 86 25.48 -0.06 13.18
C VAL A 86 26.48 -0.25 12.04
N LEU A 87 27.72 0.19 12.18
CA LEU A 87 28.77 0.02 11.16
C LEU A 87 29.11 -1.46 10.90
N VAL A 88 29.15 -2.28 11.95
CA VAL A 88 29.32 -3.74 11.82
C VAL A 88 28.14 -4.34 11.04
N ILE A 89 26.91 -3.96 11.36
CA ILE A 89 25.71 -4.41 10.66
C ILE A 89 25.71 -3.95 9.20
N GLN A 90 26.06 -2.70 8.91
CA GLN A 90 26.21 -2.19 7.55
C GLN A 90 27.23 -3.02 6.73
N SER A 91 28.34 -3.44 7.36
CA SER A 91 29.31 -4.34 6.71
C SER A 91 28.69 -5.71 6.40
N GLN A 92 27.95 -6.30 7.34
CA GLN A 92 27.23 -7.55 7.11
C GLN A 92 26.17 -7.43 6.00
N ILE A 93 25.51 -6.28 5.87
CA ILE A 93 24.54 -6.01 4.79
C ILE A 93 25.22 -6.06 3.42
N GLN A 94 26.44 -5.51 3.29
CA GLN A 94 27.22 -5.58 2.05
C GLN A 94 27.61 -7.02 1.70
N GLU A 95 27.81 -7.88 2.71
CA GLU A 95 28.18 -9.28 2.56
C GLU A 95 27.01 -10.24 2.33
N LEU A 96 25.75 -9.77 2.22
CA LEU A 96 24.55 -10.60 1.98
C LEU A 96 24.49 -11.27 0.58
N ASP A 97 25.65 -11.52 -0.03
CA ASP A 97 25.84 -11.89 -1.42
C ASP A 97 25.62 -13.40 -1.73
N ALA A 98 25.51 -14.27 -0.72
CA ALA A 98 25.31 -15.70 -0.96
C ALA A 98 23.82 -16.08 -0.91
N ALA A 99 23.31 -16.72 -1.98
CA ALA A 99 21.94 -17.20 -2.20
C ALA A 99 21.30 -18.06 -1.08
N LYS A 100 21.95 -18.24 0.07
CA LYS A 100 21.52 -19.07 1.20
C LYS A 100 20.83 -18.30 2.35
N LYS A 101 20.77 -16.96 2.31
CA LYS A 101 20.21 -16.13 3.40
C LYS A 101 19.09 -15.17 2.97
N LEU A 102 18.51 -15.35 1.79
CA LEU A 102 17.38 -14.52 1.37
C LEU A 102 16.11 -14.86 2.17
N PRO A 103 15.30 -13.85 2.53
CA PRO A 103 14.10 -14.06 3.29
C PRO A 103 13.10 -14.91 2.52
N ARG A 104 12.37 -15.79 3.23
CA ARG A 104 11.30 -16.62 2.64
C ARG A 104 9.97 -15.88 2.54
N ASN A 105 9.79 -14.83 3.33
CA ASN A 105 8.60 -13.98 3.36
C ASN A 105 9.02 -12.50 3.51
N ALA A 106 8.07 -11.58 3.40
CA ALA A 106 8.34 -10.16 3.55
C ALA A 106 8.16 -9.66 5.00
N VAL A 107 8.03 -10.55 5.98
CA VAL A 107 7.75 -10.17 7.38
C VAL A 107 9.03 -9.67 8.04
N LEU A 108 8.96 -8.54 8.74
CA LEU A 108 10.12 -8.00 9.46
C LEU A 108 10.28 -8.67 10.84
N PRO A 109 11.51 -8.91 11.30
CA PRO A 109 12.79 -8.74 10.59
C PRO A 109 12.97 -9.77 9.46
N LEU A 110 13.56 -9.33 8.36
CA LEU A 110 13.75 -10.17 7.16
C LEU A 110 14.77 -11.30 7.39
N ASN A 111 15.78 -11.05 8.22
CA ASN A 111 16.86 -12.00 8.53
C ASN A 111 17.51 -11.63 9.88
N PRO A 112 18.43 -12.45 10.42
CA PRO A 112 19.10 -12.16 11.68
C PRO A 112 19.84 -10.80 11.72
N THR A 113 20.53 -10.42 10.64
CA THR A 113 21.18 -9.09 10.54
C THR A 113 20.18 -7.95 10.69
N HIS A 114 18.96 -8.11 10.18
CA HIS A 114 17.89 -7.14 10.37
C HIS A 114 17.36 -7.13 11.80
N ALA A 115 17.26 -8.30 12.45
CA ALA A 115 16.90 -8.39 13.87
C ALA A 115 17.95 -7.71 14.76
N ASP A 116 19.24 -7.90 14.48
CA ASP A 116 20.35 -7.26 15.21
C ASP A 116 20.27 -5.73 15.12
N LEU A 117 19.85 -5.19 13.97
CA LEU A 117 19.62 -3.77 13.81
C LEU A 117 18.51 -3.25 14.73
N TYR A 118 17.38 -3.95 14.81
CA TYR A 118 16.32 -3.57 15.75
C TYR A 118 16.78 -3.73 17.21
N SER A 119 17.64 -4.70 17.53
CA SER A 119 18.26 -4.77 18.86
C SER A 119 19.16 -3.56 19.18
N VAL A 120 19.78 -2.90 18.18
CA VAL A 120 20.47 -1.61 18.38
C VAL A 120 19.45 -0.50 18.68
N GLN A 121 18.33 -0.47 17.96
CA GLN A 121 17.23 0.47 18.21
C GLN A 121 16.63 0.31 19.63
N ALA A 122 16.47 -0.93 20.10
CA ALA A 122 16.02 -1.22 21.46
C ALA A 122 16.98 -0.67 22.52
N ASP A 123 18.29 -0.86 22.30
CA ASP A 123 19.33 -0.33 23.20
C ASP A 123 19.36 1.20 23.18
N LEU A 124 19.14 1.83 22.02
CA LEU A 124 18.94 3.28 21.96
C LEU A 124 17.77 3.71 22.85
N TRP A 125 16.60 3.07 22.72
CA TRP A 125 15.44 3.41 23.55
C TRP A 125 15.70 3.22 25.05
N ARG A 126 16.37 2.13 25.42
CA ARG A 126 16.78 1.87 26.81
C ARG A 126 17.70 2.96 27.36
N ARG A 127 18.70 3.40 26.58
CA ARG A 127 19.62 4.48 26.96
C ARG A 127 18.96 5.85 27.01
N GLN A 128 17.81 6.01 26.34
CA GLN A 128 16.93 7.18 26.46
C GLN A 128 16.00 7.10 27.70
N ASN A 129 16.16 6.08 28.55
CA ASN A 129 15.37 5.82 29.75
C ASN A 129 13.90 5.46 29.48
N HIS A 130 13.57 4.95 28.28
CA HIS A 130 12.25 4.36 28.08
C HIS A 130 12.08 3.10 28.93
N SER A 131 10.85 2.84 29.36
CA SER A 131 10.51 1.64 30.13
C SER A 131 10.76 0.38 29.30
N PRO A 132 11.17 -0.75 29.92
CA PRO A 132 11.40 -2.01 29.21
C PRO A 132 10.24 -2.43 28.30
N LEU A 133 9.01 -2.23 28.79
CA LEU A 133 7.77 -2.32 28.02
C LEU A 133 7.04 -0.98 28.10
N SER A 134 6.77 -0.39 26.95
CA SER A 134 5.99 0.85 26.83
C SER A 134 4.77 0.61 25.93
N VAL A 135 3.73 1.44 26.09
CA VAL A 135 2.46 1.33 25.38
C VAL A 135 2.03 2.69 24.87
N SER A 136 1.40 2.75 23.70
CA SER A 136 0.74 3.97 23.23
C SER A 136 -0.55 3.67 22.46
N VAL A 137 -1.47 4.62 22.44
CA VAL A 137 -2.73 4.52 21.68
C VAL A 137 -2.71 5.60 20.60
N PRO A 138 -2.31 5.26 19.35
CA PRO A 138 -2.35 6.21 18.25
C PRO A 138 -3.79 6.38 17.73
N PRO A 139 -4.07 7.40 16.91
CA PRO A 139 -5.26 7.39 16.09
C PRO A 139 -5.32 6.11 15.25
N THR A 140 -6.46 5.43 15.26
CA THR A 140 -6.58 4.04 14.75
C THR A 140 -6.14 3.85 13.30
N TRP A 141 -6.31 4.88 12.46
CA TRP A 141 -6.07 4.83 11.02
C TRP A 141 -4.76 5.51 10.60
N ASP A 142 -4.04 6.10 11.54
CA ASP A 142 -2.80 6.79 11.23
C ASP A 142 -1.71 5.75 10.89
N PRO A 143 -0.87 6.05 9.88
CA PRO A 143 0.26 5.18 9.57
C PRO A 143 1.21 5.16 10.77
N VAL A 144 1.64 3.95 11.14
CA VAL A 144 2.72 3.76 12.11
C VAL A 144 4.03 3.61 11.34
N ASP A 145 5.14 4.08 11.92
CA ASP A 145 6.49 3.77 11.42
C ASP A 145 7.12 2.70 12.34
N PRO A 146 7.71 1.62 11.80
CA PRO A 146 8.29 0.52 12.58
C PRO A 146 9.39 0.95 13.55
N LEU A 147 10.05 2.09 13.31
CA LEU A 147 11.15 2.63 14.09
C LEU A 147 10.73 3.82 14.97
N THR A 148 9.44 4.13 15.04
CA THR A 148 8.93 5.21 15.90
C THR A 148 9.34 4.94 17.36
N PRO A 149 9.95 5.90 18.07
CA PRO A 149 10.28 5.70 19.47
C PRO A 149 9.01 5.60 20.34
N PRO A 150 9.11 4.98 21.54
CA PRO A 150 8.04 5.05 22.52
C PRO A 150 7.72 6.51 22.84
N PRO A 151 6.45 6.93 22.88
CA PRO A 151 6.10 8.28 23.28
C PRO A 151 6.32 8.47 24.79
N ASP A 152 6.68 9.69 25.18
CA ASP A 152 6.77 10.10 26.59
C ASP A 152 5.42 10.50 27.18
N GLU A 153 4.40 10.67 26.33
CA GLU A 153 3.06 11.09 26.73
C GLU A 153 2.30 9.97 27.46
N PRO A 154 1.41 10.33 28.41
CA PRO A 154 0.58 9.35 29.09
C PRO A 154 -0.32 8.61 28.10
N VAL A 155 -0.54 7.32 28.39
CA VAL A 155 -1.37 6.44 27.55
C VAL A 155 -2.79 7.00 27.44
N SER A 156 -3.20 7.33 26.21
CA SER A 156 -4.55 7.77 25.90
C SER A 156 -5.57 6.63 26.03
N LYS A 157 -6.85 6.97 26.18
CA LYS A 157 -7.93 5.96 26.19
C LYS A 157 -8.19 5.41 24.79
N ILE A 158 -8.56 4.13 24.72
CA ILE A 158 -9.22 3.54 23.55
C ILE A 158 -10.71 3.82 23.67
N GLU A 159 -11.29 4.48 22.67
CA GLU A 159 -12.71 4.79 22.60
C GLU A 159 -13.32 4.22 21.32
N VAL A 160 -14.34 3.38 21.46
CA VAL A 160 -15.02 2.72 20.34
C VAL A 160 -16.51 2.96 20.43
N HIS A 161 -17.09 3.49 19.35
CA HIS A 161 -18.53 3.59 19.17
C HIS A 161 -18.98 2.54 18.18
N SER A 162 -20.02 1.77 18.50
CA SER A 162 -20.53 0.70 17.63
C SER A 162 -22.06 0.66 17.66
N MET A 163 -22.66 0.32 16.52
CA MET A 163 -24.00 -0.27 16.47
C MET A 163 -23.92 -1.77 16.79
N ARG A 164 -25.05 -2.39 17.16
CA ARG A 164 -25.11 -3.87 17.25
C ARG A 164 -25.01 -4.49 15.86
N GLY A 165 -24.20 -5.53 15.69
CA GLY A 165 -23.92 -6.17 14.39
C GLY A 165 -22.87 -5.46 13.53
N GLU A 166 -22.37 -4.30 13.94
CA GLU A 166 -21.32 -3.58 13.21
C GLU A 166 -19.93 -4.17 13.50
N PHE A 167 -18.99 -4.03 12.56
CA PHE A 167 -17.56 -4.22 12.81
C PHE A 167 -16.87 -2.87 13.03
N ARG A 168 -16.18 -2.72 14.16
CA ARG A 168 -15.39 -1.53 14.49
C ARG A 168 -13.98 -1.91 14.88
N ALA A 169 -13.08 -0.95 14.81
CA ALA A 169 -11.68 -1.18 15.10
C ALA A 169 -11.08 -0.15 16.04
N ALA A 170 -10.06 -0.59 16.76
CA ALA A 170 -9.12 0.25 17.49
C ALA A 170 -7.73 -0.37 17.39
N ALA A 171 -6.70 0.39 17.76
CA ALA A 171 -5.34 -0.12 17.81
C ALA A 171 -4.56 0.53 18.96
N PHE A 172 -3.55 -0.19 19.44
CA PHE A 172 -2.50 0.35 20.30
C PHE A 172 -1.15 -0.24 19.90
N ASN A 173 -0.07 0.41 20.30
CA ASN A 173 1.29 0.00 20.00
C ASN A 173 2.00 -0.46 21.27
N LEU A 174 2.80 -1.51 21.14
CA LEU A 174 3.71 -2.04 22.15
C LEU A 174 5.15 -1.78 21.70
N PHE A 175 5.99 -1.39 22.66
CA PHE A 175 7.40 -1.13 22.43
C PHE A 175 8.23 -1.95 23.40
N ASN A 176 9.25 -2.63 22.89
CA ASN A 176 10.18 -3.42 23.68
C ASN A 176 11.57 -2.79 23.61
N SER A 177 12.01 -2.22 24.72
CA SER A 177 13.34 -1.60 24.89
C SER A 177 14.36 -2.55 25.50
N THR A 178 14.02 -3.84 25.66
CA THR A 178 14.95 -4.87 26.14
C THR A 178 15.74 -5.50 24.99
N ALA A 179 16.72 -6.34 25.31
CA ALA A 179 17.52 -7.03 24.30
C ALA A 179 16.82 -8.27 23.72
N GLU A 180 15.79 -8.79 24.40
CA GLU A 180 15.16 -10.07 24.09
C GLU A 180 13.73 -9.89 23.61
N THR A 181 13.25 -10.84 22.82
CA THR A 181 11.82 -10.87 22.45
C THR A 181 10.96 -11.03 23.70
N MET A 182 9.88 -10.28 23.78
CA MET A 182 8.96 -10.30 24.92
C MET A 182 7.63 -10.90 24.52
N ASP A 183 7.19 -11.93 25.24
CA ASP A 183 5.82 -12.42 25.18
C ASP A 183 4.96 -11.57 26.12
N VAL A 184 4.05 -10.79 25.53
CA VAL A 184 3.16 -9.88 26.26
C VAL A 184 1.79 -10.50 26.39
N GLN A 185 1.31 -10.63 27.63
CA GLN A 185 -0.04 -11.06 27.95
C GLN A 185 -0.99 -9.86 27.95
N LEU A 186 -2.13 -10.03 27.30
CA LEU A 186 -3.17 -9.02 27.11
C LEU A 186 -4.48 -9.54 27.67
N GLN A 187 -5.11 -8.79 28.57
CA GLN A 187 -6.41 -9.15 29.16
C GLN A 187 -7.35 -7.95 29.16
N ILE A 188 -8.65 -8.18 29.03
CA ILE A 188 -9.67 -7.15 29.20
C ILE A 188 -10.22 -7.21 30.63
N ALA A 189 -10.20 -6.10 31.35
CA ALA A 189 -10.81 -6.02 32.68
C ALA A 189 -11.96 -5.00 32.69
N GLY A 190 -13.01 -5.28 33.46
CA GLY A 190 -14.16 -4.40 33.63
C GLY A 190 -15.21 -4.44 32.50
N MET A 191 -14.98 -5.20 31.44
CA MET A 191 -15.93 -5.34 30.33
C MET A 191 -16.80 -6.60 30.47
N PRO A 192 -18.04 -6.60 29.96
CA PRO A 192 -18.86 -7.79 29.85
C PRO A 192 -18.17 -8.91 29.04
N GLY A 193 -18.36 -10.17 29.44
CA GLY A 193 -17.74 -11.31 28.74
C GLY A 193 -16.34 -11.72 29.23
N GLY A 194 -15.88 -11.17 30.36
CA GLY A 194 -14.66 -11.61 31.05
C GLY A 194 -13.37 -11.07 30.45
N THR A 195 -12.27 -11.80 30.67
CA THR A 195 -10.91 -11.39 30.26
C THR A 195 -10.65 -11.47 28.77
N ALA A 196 -11.45 -12.28 28.06
CA ALA A 196 -11.42 -12.40 26.61
C ALA A 196 -12.84 -12.38 26.02
N PRO A 197 -13.53 -11.23 25.96
CA PRO A 197 -14.91 -11.14 25.47
C PRO A 197 -15.08 -11.70 24.05
N SER A 198 -16.16 -12.42 23.80
CA SER A 198 -16.43 -13.06 22.49
C SER A 198 -16.61 -12.06 21.34
N TYR A 199 -17.07 -10.85 21.64
CA TYR A 199 -17.24 -9.76 20.68
C TYR A 199 -15.93 -9.03 20.33
N LEU A 200 -14.79 -9.43 20.90
CA LEU A 200 -13.49 -8.82 20.68
C LEU A 200 -12.50 -9.83 20.08
N THR A 201 -11.87 -9.44 18.99
CA THR A 201 -10.75 -10.19 18.38
C THR A 201 -9.50 -9.32 18.39
N LEU A 202 -8.38 -9.87 18.89
CA LEU A 202 -7.07 -9.23 18.83
C LEU A 202 -6.22 -9.84 17.71
N HIS A 203 -5.48 -8.98 17.04
CA HIS A 203 -4.52 -9.36 16.00
C HIS A 203 -3.13 -8.87 16.38
N GLU A 204 -2.13 -9.74 16.19
CA GLU A 204 -0.72 -9.38 16.30
C GLU A 204 -0.25 -8.83 14.95
N VAL A 205 -0.27 -7.50 14.79
CA VAL A 205 0.01 -6.90 13.49
C VAL A 205 1.46 -7.13 13.09
N GLN A 206 1.67 -7.74 11.93
CA GLN A 206 3.00 -8.01 11.39
C GLN A 206 3.40 -6.91 10.41
N TRP A 207 4.64 -6.45 10.53
CA TRP A 207 5.26 -5.60 9.52
C TRP A 207 5.60 -6.42 8.29
N THR A 208 5.08 -6.00 7.14
CA THR A 208 5.44 -6.59 5.85
C THR A 208 6.09 -5.55 4.96
N ASP A 209 7.24 -5.89 4.40
CA ASP A 209 7.87 -5.05 3.39
C ASP A 209 7.10 -5.10 2.07
N THR A 210 7.23 -4.03 1.28
CA THR A 210 6.56 -3.88 -0.02
C THR A 210 7.58 -3.80 -1.15
N SER A 211 7.11 -3.94 -2.39
CA SER A 211 7.99 -3.77 -3.56
C SER A 211 8.58 -2.36 -3.69
N GLU A 212 8.00 -1.38 -3.02
CA GLU A 212 8.48 0.00 -3.00
C GLU A 212 9.50 0.24 -1.88
N SER A 213 9.78 -0.78 -1.07
CA SER A 213 10.58 -0.67 0.15
C SER A 213 9.98 0.34 1.13
N GLN A 214 8.66 0.29 1.31
CA GLN A 214 7.95 0.94 2.41
C GLN A 214 7.27 -0.13 3.26
N PRO A 215 7.61 -0.28 4.55
CA PRO A 215 7.05 -1.35 5.36
C PRO A 215 5.64 -0.93 5.79
N VAL A 216 4.72 -1.89 5.79
CA VAL A 216 3.31 -1.62 6.16
C VAL A 216 2.86 -2.61 7.23
N ALA A 217 2.06 -2.10 8.18
CA ALA A 217 1.43 -2.88 9.25
C ALA A 217 0.06 -3.43 8.77
N ALA A 218 0.05 -4.15 7.65
CA ALA A 218 -1.18 -4.58 6.97
C ALA A 218 -1.54 -6.06 7.19
N ALA A 219 -0.58 -6.87 7.65
CA ALA A 219 -0.85 -8.27 7.95
C ALA A 219 -1.42 -8.39 9.37
N LEU A 220 -2.66 -8.89 9.48
CA LEU A 220 -3.44 -8.99 10.71
C LEU A 220 -3.66 -10.46 11.16
N PRO A 221 -2.62 -11.27 11.41
CA PRO A 221 -2.83 -12.60 11.98
C PRO A 221 -3.47 -12.50 13.36
N LEU A 222 -4.29 -13.49 13.70
CA LEU A 222 -4.92 -13.56 15.02
C LEU A 222 -3.85 -13.71 16.10
N ALA A 223 -3.98 -12.94 17.18
CA ALA A 223 -3.17 -13.15 18.38
C ALA A 223 -3.52 -14.50 19.02
N LYS A 224 -2.55 -15.16 19.67
CA LYS A 224 -2.77 -16.46 20.32
C LYS A 224 -3.72 -16.27 21.50
N ARG A 225 -4.94 -16.79 21.38
CA ARG A 225 -5.97 -16.70 22.42
C ARG A 225 -5.84 -17.85 23.42
N SER A 226 -6.05 -17.55 24.70
CA SER A 226 -6.23 -18.52 25.79
C SER A 226 -7.54 -18.22 26.55
N ALA A 227 -7.85 -19.00 27.59
CA ALA A 227 -8.99 -18.71 28.47
C ALA A 227 -8.85 -17.37 29.20
N ASP A 228 -7.61 -16.96 29.46
CA ASP A 228 -7.30 -15.79 30.28
C ASP A 228 -6.96 -14.54 29.47
N GLY A 229 -7.04 -14.57 28.14
CA GLY A 229 -6.70 -13.42 27.30
C GLY A 229 -6.00 -13.79 25.99
N TRP A 230 -5.00 -12.99 25.62
CA TRP A 230 -4.19 -13.18 24.42
C TRP A 230 -2.70 -13.01 24.72
N THR A 231 -1.86 -13.68 23.94
CA THR A 231 -0.41 -13.46 23.92
C THR A 231 0.02 -12.88 22.59
N VAL A 232 0.90 -11.88 22.64
CA VAL A 232 1.51 -11.21 21.49
C VAL A 232 3.02 -11.17 21.66
N SER A 233 3.77 -11.45 20.60
CA SER A 233 5.23 -11.35 20.60
C SER A 233 5.72 -9.96 20.18
N VAL A 234 6.52 -9.31 21.03
CA VAL A 234 7.07 -7.97 20.80
C VAL A 234 8.59 -8.05 20.67
N LEU A 235 9.08 -7.80 19.46
CA LEU A 235 10.51 -7.86 19.14
C LEU A 235 11.24 -6.61 19.68
N PRO A 236 12.52 -6.74 20.07
CA PRO A 236 13.35 -5.60 20.46
C PRO A 236 13.35 -4.52 19.39
N GLY A 237 13.10 -3.26 19.75
CA GLY A 237 13.35 -2.11 18.86
C GLY A 237 12.44 -2.00 17.65
N LEU A 238 11.42 -2.85 17.54
CA LEU A 238 10.42 -2.85 16.48
C LEU A 238 9.04 -2.62 17.10
N VAL A 239 8.35 -1.55 16.69
CA VAL A 239 7.01 -1.26 17.19
C VAL A 239 6.05 -2.40 16.84
N ARG A 240 5.33 -2.95 17.82
CA ARG A 240 4.27 -3.94 17.57
C ARG A 240 2.91 -3.29 17.73
N GLN A 241 2.17 -3.12 16.63
CA GLN A 241 0.77 -2.75 16.73
C GLN A 241 -0.07 -3.98 17.12
N VAL A 242 -1.04 -3.77 18.00
CA VAL A 242 -2.12 -4.71 18.31
C VAL A 242 -3.40 -4.11 17.75
N TRP A 243 -4.05 -4.85 16.84
CA TRP A 243 -5.32 -4.43 16.24
C TRP A 243 -6.49 -5.12 16.91
N LEU A 244 -7.49 -4.34 17.29
CA LEU A 244 -8.69 -4.80 17.96
C LEU A 244 -9.85 -4.71 16.98
N THR A 245 -10.52 -5.82 16.73
CA THR A 245 -11.78 -5.86 15.98
C THR A 245 -12.93 -6.12 16.95
N PHE A 246 -13.84 -5.16 17.06
CA PHE A 246 -15.08 -5.25 17.82
C PHE A 246 -16.21 -5.69 16.87
N HIS A 247 -16.94 -6.74 17.26
CA HIS A 247 -18.16 -7.18 16.61
C HIS A 247 -19.22 -7.50 17.66
N VAL A 248 -19.98 -6.48 18.03
CA VAL A 248 -20.91 -6.52 19.16
C VAL A 248 -22.28 -6.97 18.68
N THR A 249 -22.72 -8.18 19.00
CA THR A 249 -24.05 -8.70 18.60
C THR A 249 -25.05 -8.64 19.74
N ASP A 250 -24.66 -9.11 20.93
CA ASP A 250 -25.61 -9.45 22.00
C ASP A 250 -25.51 -8.52 23.22
N LEU A 251 -24.69 -7.46 23.12
CA LEU A 251 -24.52 -6.52 24.22
C LEU A 251 -25.61 -5.43 24.18
N PRO A 252 -26.33 -5.15 25.29
CA PRO A 252 -27.30 -4.07 25.33
C PRO A 252 -26.69 -2.70 25.00
N ALA A 253 -27.51 -1.78 24.53
CA ALA A 253 -27.08 -0.39 24.33
C ALA A 253 -26.64 0.22 25.66
N GLY A 254 -25.55 0.98 25.64
CA GLY A 254 -24.95 1.54 26.84
C GLY A 254 -23.48 1.92 26.65
N THR A 255 -22.90 2.50 27.70
CA THR A 255 -21.47 2.78 27.79
C THR A 255 -20.84 1.80 28.76
N TYR A 256 -19.82 1.08 28.30
CA TYR A 256 -19.07 0.09 29.06
C TYR A 256 -17.65 0.61 29.24
N GLN A 257 -17.21 0.65 30.50
CA GLN A 257 -15.86 1.09 30.85
C GLN A 257 -15.06 -0.11 31.35
N GLY A 258 -13.84 -0.20 30.85
CA GLY A 258 -12.89 -1.22 31.24
C GLY A 258 -11.47 -0.77 30.95
N ARG A 259 -10.59 -1.74 30.82
CA ARG A 259 -9.19 -1.51 30.49
C ARG A 259 -8.57 -2.71 29.81
N VAL A 260 -7.52 -2.47 29.04
CA VAL A 260 -6.59 -3.51 28.60
C VAL A 260 -5.46 -3.57 29.62
N GLU A 261 -5.29 -4.73 30.24
CA GLU A 261 -4.13 -5.03 31.08
C GLU A 261 -3.04 -5.63 30.21
N VAL A 262 -1.85 -5.02 30.24
CA VAL A 262 -0.71 -5.38 29.40
C VAL A 262 0.44 -5.79 30.31
N ARG A 263 0.84 -7.06 30.26
CA ARG A 263 1.85 -7.63 31.16
C ARG A 263 2.99 -8.26 30.36
N GLY A 264 4.21 -7.78 30.58
CA GLY A 264 5.43 -8.51 30.22
C GLY A 264 5.85 -9.44 31.35
N SER A 265 6.61 -10.49 31.05
CA SER A 265 7.01 -11.55 32.00
C SER A 265 7.61 -11.04 33.32
N GLU A 266 8.41 -9.97 33.27
CA GLU A 266 9.11 -9.41 34.45
C GLU A 266 8.88 -7.89 34.63
N ASN A 267 7.95 -7.32 33.85
CA ASN A 267 7.74 -5.87 33.81
C ASN A 267 6.48 -5.46 34.58
N PRO A 268 6.46 -4.23 35.13
CA PRO A 268 5.25 -3.66 35.69
C PRO A 268 4.10 -3.72 34.68
N SER A 269 2.91 -4.11 35.14
CA SER A 269 1.72 -4.12 34.29
C SER A 269 1.42 -2.71 33.81
N GLN A 270 1.25 -2.54 32.51
CA GLN A 270 0.71 -1.33 31.90
C GLN A 270 -0.80 -1.46 31.77
N THR A 271 -1.51 -0.34 31.76
CA THR A 271 -2.97 -0.29 31.67
C THR A 271 -3.39 0.72 30.63
N ILE A 272 -4.28 0.30 29.72
CA ILE A 272 -4.90 1.19 28.72
C ILE A 272 -6.39 1.33 29.06
N PRO A 273 -6.91 2.53 29.37
CA PRO A 273 -8.34 2.71 29.54
C PRO A 273 -9.11 2.35 28.28
N LEU A 274 -10.23 1.63 28.41
CA LEU A 274 -11.07 1.19 27.31
C LEU A 274 -12.52 1.62 27.54
N GLU A 275 -13.11 2.30 26.56
CA GLU A 275 -14.51 2.67 26.54
C GLU A 275 -15.18 2.12 25.28
N LEU A 276 -16.26 1.35 25.46
CA LEU A 276 -17.13 0.89 24.38
C LEU A 276 -18.51 1.51 24.56
N ARG A 277 -18.95 2.30 23.57
CA ARG A 277 -20.31 2.81 23.49
C ARG A 277 -21.10 2.05 22.44
N VAL A 278 -22.08 1.27 22.91
CA VAL A 278 -23.06 0.59 22.06
C VAL A 278 -24.29 1.47 21.91
N TRP A 279 -24.55 1.93 20.69
CA TRP A 279 -25.72 2.74 20.40
C TRP A 279 -27.00 1.87 20.32
N PRO A 280 -28.19 2.43 20.61
CA PRO A 280 -29.46 1.72 20.51
C PRO A 280 -29.93 1.63 19.05
N VAL A 281 -29.03 1.21 18.15
CA VAL A 281 -29.25 1.07 16.71
C VAL A 281 -28.58 -0.22 16.27
N GLU A 282 -29.25 -0.93 15.37
CA GLU A 282 -28.75 -2.17 14.77
C GLU A 282 -28.18 -1.89 13.40
N PHE A 283 -26.99 -2.42 13.14
CA PHE A 283 -26.41 -2.46 11.83
C PHE A 283 -27.21 -3.42 10.96
N PRO A 284 -27.58 -3.03 9.73
CA PRO A 284 -28.43 -3.86 8.91
C PRO A 284 -27.70 -5.15 8.51
N THR A 285 -28.41 -6.27 8.58
CA THR A 285 -27.93 -7.56 8.08
C THR A 285 -27.69 -7.55 6.56
N GLN A 286 -28.32 -6.60 5.85
CA GLN A 286 -28.09 -6.31 4.43
C GLN A 286 -27.83 -4.81 4.21
N THR A 287 -26.61 -4.48 3.78
CA THR A 287 -26.21 -3.09 3.52
C THR A 287 -26.81 -2.56 2.23
N THR A 288 -27.21 -1.28 2.20
CA THR A 288 -27.70 -0.61 0.99
C THR A 288 -26.58 -0.25 0.02
N LEU A 289 -25.40 0.06 0.54
CA LEU A 289 -24.20 0.33 -0.25
C LEU A 289 -23.69 -0.94 -0.93
N LEU A 290 -23.28 -0.81 -2.19
CA LEU A 290 -22.51 -1.85 -2.88
C LEU A 290 -21.08 -1.81 -2.36
N VAL A 291 -20.69 -2.85 -1.65
CA VAL A 291 -19.34 -3.00 -1.12
C VAL A 291 -18.70 -4.19 -1.83
N GLY A 292 -17.57 -3.90 -2.45
CA GLY A 292 -16.78 -4.86 -3.22
C GLY A 292 -15.33 -4.43 -3.29
N GLY A 293 -14.55 -5.24 -3.96
CA GLY A 293 -13.18 -4.96 -4.36
C GLY A 293 -12.85 -5.92 -5.50
N TRP A 294 -11.72 -5.71 -6.18
CA TRP A 294 -11.24 -6.65 -7.21
C TRP A 294 -10.75 -7.96 -6.58
N ASP A 295 -11.66 -8.71 -5.98
CA ASP A 295 -11.39 -9.93 -5.23
C ASP A 295 -11.02 -11.10 -6.14
N TYR A 296 -11.54 -11.09 -7.38
CA TYR A 296 -11.27 -12.10 -8.41
C TYR A 296 -11.40 -13.52 -7.88
N SER A 297 -12.45 -13.71 -7.07
CA SER A 297 -12.80 -14.99 -6.45
C SER A 297 -13.29 -16.04 -7.45
N ASP A 298 -13.36 -15.74 -8.75
CA ASP A 298 -13.66 -16.68 -9.84
C ASP A 298 -12.47 -17.63 -10.12
N ASP A 299 -11.24 -17.12 -10.03
CA ASP A 299 -10.01 -17.84 -10.36
C ASP A 299 -9.51 -18.70 -9.18
N ASP A 300 -8.77 -19.76 -9.50
CA ASP A 300 -8.16 -20.66 -8.54
C ASP A 300 -6.83 -20.15 -7.97
N ALA A 301 -6.14 -19.23 -8.65
CA ALA A 301 -4.80 -18.77 -8.30
C ALA A 301 -4.55 -17.27 -8.61
N HIS A 302 -5.27 -16.37 -7.92
CA HIS A 302 -5.15 -14.92 -8.12
C HIS A 302 -4.74 -14.18 -6.84
N PHE A 303 -3.79 -13.24 -6.93
CA PHE A 303 -3.28 -12.43 -5.79
C PHE A 303 -2.95 -13.20 -4.49
N GLY A 304 -2.48 -14.45 -4.60
CA GLY A 304 -2.16 -15.29 -3.42
C GLY A 304 -3.37 -15.98 -2.79
N MET A 305 -4.57 -15.76 -3.33
CA MET A 305 -5.69 -16.69 -3.15
C MET A 305 -5.36 -18.00 -3.87
N THR A 306 -5.62 -19.10 -3.19
CA THR A 306 -5.40 -20.48 -3.63
C THR A 306 -6.64 -21.30 -3.28
N THR A 307 -6.75 -22.50 -3.83
CA THR A 307 -7.82 -23.44 -3.44
C THR A 307 -7.84 -23.74 -1.94
N LYS A 308 -6.68 -23.70 -1.28
CA LYS A 308 -6.54 -24.00 0.15
C LYS A 308 -7.07 -22.88 1.07
N ASN A 309 -6.93 -21.61 0.67
CA ASN A 309 -7.32 -20.47 1.53
C ASN A 309 -8.60 -19.74 1.06
N ARG A 310 -9.12 -20.04 -0.14
CA ARG A 310 -10.26 -19.32 -0.72
C ARG A 310 -11.49 -19.30 0.16
N GLN A 311 -11.87 -20.44 0.75
CA GLN A 311 -13.07 -20.49 1.57
C GLN A 311 -12.95 -19.62 2.83
N ALA A 312 -11.76 -19.55 3.43
CA ALA A 312 -11.51 -18.64 4.54
C ALA A 312 -11.56 -17.17 4.10
N PHE A 313 -11.01 -16.86 2.92
CA PHE A 313 -11.07 -15.52 2.32
C PHE A 313 -12.51 -15.08 2.00
N LEU A 314 -13.30 -15.93 1.35
CA LEU A 314 -14.71 -15.66 1.04
C LEU A 314 -15.52 -15.41 2.30
N ARG A 315 -15.39 -16.27 3.32
CA ARG A 315 -16.04 -16.05 4.62
C ARG A 315 -15.63 -14.73 5.26
N HIS A 316 -14.36 -14.35 5.17
CA HIS A 316 -13.87 -13.08 5.70
C HIS A 316 -14.55 -11.88 5.02
N LEU A 317 -14.70 -11.91 3.70
CA LEU A 317 -15.38 -10.86 2.92
C LEU A 317 -16.90 -10.84 3.19
N GLN A 318 -17.55 -12.01 3.17
CA GLN A 318 -18.99 -12.16 3.39
C GLN A 318 -19.40 -11.69 4.80
N ALA A 319 -18.61 -12.06 5.82
CA ALA A 319 -18.85 -11.60 7.19
C ALA A 319 -18.70 -10.07 7.35
N ARG A 320 -18.05 -9.38 6.39
CA ARG A 320 -17.86 -7.93 6.37
C ARG A 320 -18.73 -7.24 5.32
N PHE A 321 -19.86 -7.86 4.99
CA PHE A 321 -20.92 -7.30 4.15
C PHE A 321 -20.49 -6.98 2.70
N VAL A 322 -19.46 -7.65 2.19
CA VAL A 322 -19.15 -7.61 0.75
C VAL A 322 -20.32 -8.25 0.00
N ASN A 323 -20.99 -7.45 -0.83
CA ASN A 323 -22.23 -7.80 -1.53
C ASN A 323 -22.17 -7.49 -3.04
N ALA A 324 -21.02 -7.03 -3.53
CA ALA A 324 -20.73 -6.74 -4.93
C ALA A 324 -19.38 -7.35 -5.35
N PRO A 325 -19.25 -8.70 -5.39
CA PRO A 325 -18.01 -9.36 -5.76
C PRO A 325 -17.60 -9.09 -7.21
N TRP A 326 -16.30 -9.16 -7.48
CA TRP A 326 -15.70 -8.94 -8.78
C TRP A 326 -15.07 -10.21 -9.35
N ALA A 327 -15.42 -10.55 -10.58
CA ALA A 327 -14.77 -11.58 -11.38
C ALA A 327 -13.88 -10.98 -12.48
N THR A 328 -12.96 -11.80 -12.95
CA THR A 328 -12.16 -11.50 -14.14
C THR A 328 -12.99 -11.65 -15.43
N ALA A 329 -12.45 -11.22 -16.56
CA ALA A 329 -13.10 -11.36 -17.86
C ALA A 329 -13.43 -12.82 -18.24
N THR A 330 -12.77 -13.80 -17.64
CA THR A 330 -12.89 -15.21 -18.02
C THR A 330 -14.31 -15.74 -17.84
N VAL A 331 -15.07 -15.24 -16.85
CA VAL A 331 -16.47 -15.67 -16.62
C VAL A 331 -17.45 -15.28 -17.73
N LEU A 332 -17.15 -14.28 -18.58
CA LEU A 332 -18.05 -13.86 -19.67
C LEU A 332 -17.48 -14.08 -21.08
N ARG A 333 -16.20 -14.47 -21.20
CA ARG A 333 -15.49 -14.51 -22.48
C ARG A 333 -15.42 -15.87 -23.15
N SER A 334 -15.91 -16.92 -22.49
CA SER A 334 -15.98 -18.26 -23.07
C SER A 334 -17.29 -18.42 -23.85
N PHE A 335 -17.24 -18.15 -25.16
CA PHE A 335 -18.38 -18.29 -26.06
C PHE A 335 -17.93 -18.55 -27.51
N THR A 336 -18.86 -19.03 -28.33
CA THR A 336 -18.69 -19.16 -29.78
C THR A 336 -19.90 -18.58 -30.48
N ILE A 337 -19.67 -17.68 -31.44
CA ILE A 337 -20.72 -17.16 -32.34
C ILE A 337 -20.74 -18.05 -33.57
N ASP A 338 -21.93 -18.45 -34.02
CA ASP A 338 -22.09 -19.26 -35.23
C ASP A 338 -21.58 -18.46 -36.44
N PRO A 339 -20.63 -19.01 -37.23
CA PRO A 339 -20.06 -18.31 -38.38
C PRO A 339 -21.09 -18.02 -39.48
N ASN A 340 -22.18 -18.79 -39.55
CA ASN A 340 -23.22 -18.65 -40.56
C ASN A 340 -24.42 -17.83 -40.06
N ASP A 341 -24.56 -17.64 -38.75
CA ASP A 341 -25.66 -16.88 -38.15
C ASP A 341 -25.21 -16.15 -36.87
N ARG A 342 -24.85 -14.87 -36.99
CA ARG A 342 -24.41 -14.05 -35.84
C ARG A 342 -25.47 -13.81 -34.76
N LYS A 343 -26.71 -14.24 -34.98
CA LYS A 343 -27.77 -14.23 -33.95
C LYS A 343 -27.72 -15.48 -33.07
N LYS A 344 -26.94 -16.49 -33.45
CA LYS A 344 -26.70 -17.71 -32.68
C LYS A 344 -25.36 -17.63 -31.97
N ILE A 345 -25.40 -17.91 -30.68
CA ILE A 345 -24.23 -17.96 -29.80
C ILE A 345 -24.38 -19.15 -28.85
N THR A 346 -23.26 -19.83 -28.61
CA THR A 346 -23.13 -20.84 -27.58
C THR A 346 -22.24 -20.28 -26.47
N LEU A 347 -22.76 -20.25 -25.25
CA LEU A 347 -21.99 -19.85 -24.06
C LEU A 347 -21.40 -21.09 -23.37
N ASP A 348 -20.18 -20.96 -22.85
CA ASP A 348 -19.69 -21.83 -21.80
C ASP A 348 -19.86 -21.11 -20.45
N THR A 349 -20.83 -21.56 -19.67
CA THR A 349 -21.28 -20.89 -18.44
C THR A 349 -20.62 -21.44 -17.19
N ALA A 350 -19.78 -22.48 -17.30
CA ALA A 350 -19.30 -23.24 -16.14
C ALA A 350 -18.54 -22.37 -15.13
N GLN A 351 -17.71 -21.43 -15.62
CA GLN A 351 -16.93 -20.57 -14.74
C GLN A 351 -17.78 -19.50 -14.05
N MET A 352 -18.75 -18.90 -14.77
CA MET A 352 -19.70 -17.95 -14.20
C MET A 352 -20.53 -18.61 -13.10
N ASP A 353 -21.04 -19.82 -13.37
CA ASP A 353 -21.85 -20.59 -12.42
C ASP A 353 -21.04 -20.95 -11.17
N LYS A 354 -19.83 -21.48 -11.35
CA LYS A 354 -18.91 -21.79 -10.24
C LYS A 354 -18.56 -20.55 -9.42
N TRP A 355 -18.56 -19.35 -10.00
CA TRP A 355 -18.32 -18.12 -9.27
C TRP A 355 -19.56 -17.64 -8.53
N ILE A 356 -20.73 -17.63 -9.16
CA ILE A 356 -22.01 -17.31 -8.51
C ILE A 356 -22.22 -18.20 -7.28
N ASP A 357 -21.98 -19.51 -7.40
CA ASP A 357 -22.18 -20.48 -6.30
C ASP A 357 -21.27 -20.26 -5.08
N ARG A 358 -20.19 -19.47 -5.23
CA ARG A 358 -19.28 -19.13 -4.11
C ARG A 358 -19.84 -18.03 -3.22
N TRP A 359 -20.83 -17.29 -3.70
CA TRP A 359 -21.39 -16.13 -3.02
C TRP A 359 -22.84 -16.38 -2.61
N PRO A 360 -23.24 -15.95 -1.40
CA PRO A 360 -24.65 -15.71 -1.11
C PRO A 360 -25.26 -14.79 -2.18
N PRO A 361 -26.59 -14.74 -2.33
CA PRO A 361 -27.25 -13.83 -3.25
C PRO A 361 -26.70 -12.40 -3.12
N ALA A 362 -25.91 -11.99 -4.11
CA ALA A 362 -25.20 -10.72 -4.10
C ALA A 362 -26.11 -9.62 -4.67
N LYS A 363 -25.90 -8.39 -4.22
CA LYS A 363 -26.65 -7.24 -4.77
C LYS A 363 -26.21 -6.91 -6.19
N ALA A 364 -24.96 -7.19 -6.52
CA ALA A 364 -24.44 -7.06 -7.87
C ALA A 364 -23.32 -8.08 -8.10
N TYR A 365 -23.17 -8.54 -9.33
CA TYR A 365 -22.09 -9.36 -9.83
C TYR A 365 -21.29 -8.51 -10.80
N MET A 366 -20.08 -8.12 -10.38
CA MET A 366 -19.23 -7.21 -11.13
C MET A 366 -18.22 -8.01 -11.96
N VAL A 367 -18.02 -7.64 -13.22
CA VAL A 367 -17.03 -8.31 -14.10
C VAL A 367 -16.12 -7.29 -14.73
N PHE A 368 -14.80 -7.44 -14.54
CA PHE A 368 -13.82 -6.66 -15.28
C PHE A 368 -13.44 -7.34 -16.58
N LEU A 369 -13.96 -6.83 -17.71
CA LEU A 369 -13.82 -7.45 -19.03
C LEU A 369 -12.45 -7.23 -19.68
N SER A 370 -11.72 -6.19 -19.23
CA SER A 370 -10.38 -5.82 -19.71
C SER A 370 -10.25 -5.87 -21.24
N VAL A 371 -11.11 -5.15 -21.96
CA VAL A 371 -11.09 -5.20 -23.44
C VAL A 371 -9.89 -4.46 -24.04
N ALA A 372 -9.20 -3.63 -23.27
CA ALA A 372 -7.91 -3.06 -23.60
C ALA A 372 -6.79 -3.81 -22.87
N ASP A 373 -5.63 -3.95 -23.52
CA ASP A 373 -4.41 -4.39 -22.87
C ASP A 373 -3.68 -3.21 -22.18
N TYR A 374 -2.59 -3.52 -21.48
CA TYR A 374 -1.78 -2.52 -20.77
C TYR A 374 -1.01 -1.54 -21.68
N THR A 375 -0.99 -1.77 -22.99
CA THR A 375 -0.46 -0.80 -23.97
C THR A 375 -1.53 0.21 -24.39
N GLY A 376 -2.77 0.02 -23.93
CA GLY A 376 -3.93 0.77 -24.39
C GLY A 376 -4.48 0.26 -25.73
N ALA A 377 -3.92 -0.83 -26.28
CA ALA A 377 -4.47 -1.46 -27.46
C ALA A 377 -5.80 -2.11 -27.08
N ILE A 378 -6.87 -1.58 -27.65
CA ILE A 378 -8.21 -2.15 -27.52
C ILE A 378 -8.26 -3.39 -28.42
N ARG A 379 -8.80 -4.49 -27.91
CA ARG A 379 -9.15 -5.63 -28.76
C ARG A 379 -10.14 -5.14 -29.80
N ALA A 380 -9.67 -5.07 -31.04
CA ALA A 380 -10.42 -4.52 -32.16
C ALA A 380 -11.50 -5.47 -32.68
N SER A 381 -11.75 -6.63 -32.03
CA SER A 381 -12.76 -7.56 -32.52
C SER A 381 -13.40 -8.44 -31.44
N MET A 382 -14.59 -8.95 -31.78
CA MET A 382 -15.36 -9.93 -31.02
C MET A 382 -15.99 -10.94 -31.97
N GLY A 383 -15.72 -12.23 -31.79
CA GLY A 383 -16.23 -13.27 -32.70
C GLY A 383 -15.87 -13.01 -34.17
N ASN A 384 -14.62 -12.57 -34.43
CA ASN A 384 -14.10 -12.19 -35.75
C ASN A 384 -14.81 -10.99 -36.41
N THR A 385 -15.56 -10.18 -35.67
CA THR A 385 -16.15 -8.93 -36.17
C THR A 385 -15.38 -7.72 -35.66
N GLU A 386 -15.09 -6.76 -36.53
CA GLU A 386 -14.29 -5.58 -36.20
C GLU A 386 -15.10 -4.53 -35.43
N MET A 387 -14.52 -3.99 -34.36
CA MET A 387 -15.10 -2.93 -33.54
C MET A 387 -15.47 -1.71 -34.41
N GLY A 388 -16.69 -1.21 -34.25
CA GLY A 388 -17.23 -0.11 -35.04
C GLY A 388 -18.07 -0.54 -36.26
N SER A 389 -18.05 -1.82 -36.62
CA SER A 389 -18.95 -2.37 -37.64
C SER A 389 -20.36 -2.66 -37.09
N ALA A 390 -21.36 -2.69 -37.98
CA ALA A 390 -22.71 -3.15 -37.62
C ALA A 390 -22.70 -4.60 -37.12
N ASP A 391 -21.83 -5.42 -37.69
CA ASP A 391 -21.64 -6.82 -37.34
C ASP A 391 -21.11 -7.01 -35.91
N PHE A 392 -20.22 -6.12 -35.47
CA PHE A 392 -19.74 -6.10 -34.11
C PHE A 392 -20.83 -5.70 -33.13
N ASN A 393 -21.61 -4.65 -33.45
CA ASN A 393 -22.76 -4.25 -32.62
C ASN A 393 -23.76 -5.40 -32.46
N GLN A 394 -24.04 -6.13 -33.55
CA GLN A 394 -24.90 -7.31 -33.51
C GLN A 394 -24.30 -8.42 -32.64
N SER A 395 -23.00 -8.70 -32.78
CA SER A 395 -22.30 -9.73 -32.00
C SER A 395 -22.31 -9.43 -30.50
N VAL A 396 -22.03 -8.18 -30.12
CA VAL A 396 -22.11 -7.70 -28.73
C VAL A 396 -23.53 -7.84 -28.19
N ALA A 397 -24.55 -7.42 -28.96
CA ALA A 397 -25.95 -7.52 -28.57
C ALA A 397 -26.40 -8.98 -28.37
N THR A 398 -26.05 -9.87 -29.30
CA THR A 398 -26.32 -11.31 -29.20
C THR A 398 -25.66 -11.90 -27.94
N TRP A 399 -24.39 -11.58 -27.70
CA TRP A 399 -23.63 -12.06 -26.56
C TRP A 399 -24.19 -11.61 -25.22
N ILE A 400 -24.43 -10.32 -25.02
CA ILE A 400 -24.92 -9.82 -23.73
C ILE A 400 -26.35 -10.31 -23.47
N SER A 401 -27.18 -10.44 -24.53
CA SER A 401 -28.54 -10.97 -24.40
C SER A 401 -28.54 -12.44 -23.97
N ALA A 402 -27.59 -13.24 -24.46
CA ALA A 402 -27.44 -14.63 -24.05
C ALA A 402 -27.03 -14.74 -22.57
N TRP A 403 -26.08 -13.93 -22.12
CA TRP A 403 -25.68 -13.90 -20.71
C TRP A 403 -26.81 -13.43 -19.79
N VAL A 404 -27.53 -12.37 -20.15
CA VAL A 404 -28.69 -11.90 -19.38
C VAL A 404 -29.76 -12.99 -19.28
N ARG A 405 -30.01 -13.75 -20.36
CA ARG A 405 -30.95 -14.88 -20.33
C ARG A 405 -30.48 -15.99 -19.39
N HIS A 406 -29.20 -16.35 -19.45
CA HIS A 406 -28.60 -17.34 -18.55
C HIS A 406 -28.73 -16.92 -17.08
N LEU A 407 -28.37 -15.68 -16.75
CA LEU A 407 -28.43 -15.14 -15.39
C LEU A 407 -29.86 -15.03 -14.85
N ARG A 408 -30.83 -14.67 -15.68
CA ARG A 408 -32.25 -14.74 -15.31
C ARG A 408 -32.67 -16.16 -14.92
N GLY A 409 -32.16 -17.18 -15.62
CA GLY A 409 -32.36 -18.59 -15.26
C GLY A 409 -31.79 -18.98 -13.89
N LYS A 410 -30.86 -18.18 -13.35
CA LYS A 410 -30.28 -18.30 -12.01
C LYS A 410 -30.94 -17.37 -10.98
N GLY A 411 -32.00 -16.66 -11.35
CA GLY A 411 -32.67 -15.68 -10.48
C GLY A 411 -31.93 -14.35 -10.33
N ILE A 412 -30.96 -14.06 -11.20
CA ILE A 412 -30.20 -12.80 -11.21
C ILE A 412 -30.80 -11.87 -12.27
N SER A 413 -31.27 -10.69 -11.86
CA SER A 413 -31.84 -9.71 -12.77
C SER A 413 -30.75 -8.99 -13.59
N PRO A 414 -31.07 -8.41 -14.75
CA PRO A 414 -30.07 -7.76 -15.60
C PRO A 414 -29.33 -6.60 -14.91
N ASP A 415 -30.02 -5.86 -14.04
CA ASP A 415 -29.48 -4.75 -13.26
C ASP A 415 -28.53 -5.19 -12.12
N GLN A 416 -28.51 -6.48 -11.79
CA GLN A 416 -27.52 -7.06 -10.89
C GLN A 416 -26.21 -7.42 -11.60
N LEU A 417 -26.12 -7.39 -12.94
CA LEU A 417 -24.86 -7.58 -13.65
C LEU A 417 -24.25 -6.22 -13.98
N ALA A 418 -23.03 -5.95 -13.48
CA ALA A 418 -22.26 -4.79 -13.92
C ALA A 418 -20.96 -5.20 -14.60
N ILE A 419 -20.66 -4.56 -15.72
CA ILE A 419 -19.51 -4.87 -16.56
C ILE A 419 -18.61 -3.65 -16.66
N LEU A 420 -17.39 -3.77 -16.13
CA LEU A 420 -16.34 -2.79 -16.35
C LEU A 420 -15.60 -3.16 -17.64
N ILE A 421 -15.89 -2.45 -18.72
CA ILE A 421 -15.34 -2.73 -20.06
C ILE A 421 -13.89 -2.22 -20.16
N LEU A 422 -13.67 -0.96 -19.76
CA LEU A 422 -12.38 -0.28 -19.78
C LEU A 422 -12.04 0.19 -18.37
N THR A 423 -10.74 0.18 -18.04
CA THR A 423 -10.21 0.90 -16.88
C THR A 423 -9.44 2.14 -17.37
N ALA A 424 -9.17 3.11 -16.49
CA ALA A 424 -8.45 4.31 -16.86
C ALA A 424 -7.02 3.96 -17.32
N THR A 425 -6.79 3.97 -18.64
CA THR A 425 -5.45 3.90 -19.22
C THR A 425 -4.76 5.24 -18.99
N ILE A 426 -3.75 5.28 -18.10
CA ILE A 426 -2.85 6.42 -18.01
C ILE A 426 -1.95 6.37 -19.24
N VAL A 427 -2.35 7.04 -20.32
CA VAL A 427 -1.49 7.27 -21.47
C VAL A 427 -0.50 8.37 -21.07
N CYS A 428 0.70 7.99 -20.65
CA CYS A 428 1.83 8.92 -20.56
C CYS A 428 2.21 9.37 -21.99
N ARG A 429 1.52 10.38 -22.53
CA ARG A 429 1.96 11.06 -23.77
C ARG A 429 3.31 11.71 -23.51
N HIS A 430 4.40 11.03 -23.89
CA HIS A 430 5.66 11.71 -24.18
C HIS A 430 5.43 12.54 -25.44
N GLY A 431 5.17 13.84 -25.25
CA GLY A 431 5.03 14.78 -26.35
C GLY A 431 6.37 14.98 -27.06
N VAL A 432 6.51 14.39 -28.25
CA VAL A 432 7.32 15.00 -29.29
C VAL A 432 6.41 15.98 -30.01
N LEU A 433 6.40 17.24 -29.57
CA LEU A 433 5.76 18.33 -30.29
C LEU A 433 6.61 18.66 -31.54
N GLY A 434 6.34 17.92 -32.62
CA GLY A 434 6.58 18.42 -33.96
C GLY A 434 5.59 19.56 -34.23
N LYS A 435 6.09 20.80 -34.28
CA LYS A 435 5.34 21.94 -34.81
C LYS A 435 4.87 21.60 -36.23
N LYS A 436 3.56 21.47 -36.43
CA LYS A 436 2.90 21.87 -37.68
C LYS A 436 1.47 22.28 -37.40
N GLU A 437 1.11 23.38 -38.04
CA GLU A 437 -0.09 24.19 -37.87
C GLU A 437 -1.40 23.41 -38.07
N GLN A 438 -2.39 23.67 -37.22
CA GLN A 438 -3.78 23.68 -37.66
C GLN A 438 -4.44 24.97 -37.16
N ARG A 439 -4.63 25.90 -38.10
CA ARG A 439 -5.60 27.00 -38.01
C ARG A 439 -6.94 26.48 -38.54
N GLY A 440 -8.01 26.80 -37.84
CA GLY A 440 -9.31 27.05 -38.46
C GLY A 440 -10.48 26.24 -37.93
N LEU A 441 -11.59 26.97 -37.75
CA LEU A 441 -12.99 26.53 -37.66
C LEU A 441 -13.48 26.05 -36.29
N PHE A 442 -13.94 27.00 -35.48
CA PHE A 442 -15.27 26.90 -34.86
C PHE A 442 -15.88 28.32 -34.78
N SER A 443 -16.90 28.55 -35.60
CA SER A 443 -17.82 29.68 -35.51
C SER A 443 -19.17 29.21 -34.99
N GLY A 444 -19.66 29.93 -33.98
CA GLY A 444 -21.05 30.16 -33.54
C GLY A 444 -22.13 29.08 -33.69
N ARG A 445 -22.86 28.83 -32.61
CA ARG A 445 -24.08 29.60 -32.28
C ARG A 445 -24.65 29.18 -30.92
N SER A 446 -24.93 30.20 -30.12
CA SER A 446 -25.77 30.20 -28.93
C SER A 446 -27.25 30.21 -29.33
N VAL A 447 -28.09 29.51 -28.57
CA VAL A 447 -29.53 29.78 -28.45
C VAL A 447 -29.92 29.60 -26.98
N THR A 448 -30.56 30.63 -26.43
CA THR A 448 -31.14 30.73 -25.09
C THR A 448 -32.67 30.82 -25.21
N THR A 449 -33.38 30.57 -24.09
CA THR A 449 -34.83 30.86 -23.78
C THR A 449 -35.77 29.66 -24.02
N ALA A 450 -36.72 29.25 -23.16
CA ALA A 450 -37.43 29.83 -22.01
C ALA A 450 -37.99 28.73 -21.06
N MET A 451 -37.98 28.95 -19.73
CA MET A 451 -39.12 29.14 -18.79
C MET A 451 -40.22 28.05 -18.66
N HIS A 452 -40.39 27.47 -17.46
CA HIS A 452 -41.56 27.71 -16.59
C HIS A 452 -41.40 27.19 -15.14
N GLN A 453 -41.93 27.98 -14.19
CA GLN A 453 -42.03 27.78 -12.73
C GLN A 453 -43.20 26.85 -12.34
N VAL A 454 -43.07 26.14 -11.21
CA VAL A 454 -44.02 26.01 -10.06
C VAL A 454 -43.19 25.37 -8.92
N GLY A 455 -43.19 25.69 -7.63
CA GLY A 455 -43.92 26.61 -6.75
C GLY A 455 -43.44 26.29 -5.30
N MET A 456 -43.19 27.31 -4.49
CA MET A 456 -42.80 27.21 -3.08
C MET A 456 -43.99 26.86 -2.18
N SER A 457 -43.73 26.19 -1.04
CA SER A 457 -44.45 26.51 0.21
C SER A 457 -43.54 26.33 1.43
N THR A 458 -43.63 27.32 2.31
CA THR A 458 -42.87 27.56 3.54
C THR A 458 -43.65 27.09 4.76
N TRP A 459 -42.97 26.57 5.81
CA TRP A 459 -43.40 26.72 7.20
C TRP A 459 -42.17 26.76 8.15
N LEU A 460 -42.06 27.87 8.88
CA LEU A 460 -41.30 28.05 10.12
C LEU A 460 -42.35 28.25 11.25
N PRO A 461 -41.98 28.05 12.52
CA PRO A 461 -41.73 29.25 13.32
C PRO A 461 -40.51 29.15 14.25
N ALA A 462 -40.03 30.34 14.59
CA ALA A 462 -38.88 30.65 15.42
C ALA A 462 -39.22 30.70 16.92
N VAL A 463 -38.20 30.54 17.78
CA VAL A 463 -38.14 31.13 19.12
C VAL A 463 -36.75 31.72 19.39
N ARG A 464 -36.73 33.04 19.65
CA ARG A 464 -35.71 33.93 20.25
C ARG A 464 -35.33 33.44 21.66
N THR A 465 -34.21 33.70 22.35
CA THR A 465 -33.23 34.81 22.53
C THR A 465 -32.25 34.27 23.61
N ARG A 466 -31.00 34.71 23.84
CA ARG A 466 -30.59 36.03 24.40
C ARG A 466 -29.05 36.06 24.58
N ARG A 467 -28.51 37.28 24.56
CA ARG A 467 -27.13 37.77 24.78
C ARG A 467 -26.50 37.39 26.13
N SER A 468 -25.16 37.35 26.24
CA SER A 468 -24.32 38.44 26.81
C SER A 468 -22.80 38.11 26.82
N LEU A 469 -21.96 39.04 26.34
CA LEU A 469 -20.87 39.77 27.07
C LEU A 469 -19.62 38.93 27.41
N SER A 470 -18.50 39.10 26.68
CA SER A 470 -17.44 40.12 26.79
C SER A 470 -16.33 39.74 27.78
N THR A 471 -15.08 39.59 27.31
CA THR A 471 -13.94 40.35 27.84
C THR A 471 -12.72 40.24 26.93
N THR A 472 -12.23 41.42 26.55
CA THR A 472 -10.98 41.71 25.88
C THR A 472 -9.83 41.66 26.89
N ARG A 473 -8.65 41.14 26.52
CA ARG A 473 -7.39 41.53 27.15
C ARG A 473 -6.28 41.63 26.13
N THR A 474 -5.71 42.84 26.06
CA THR A 474 -4.59 43.29 25.25
C THR A 474 -3.35 43.34 26.14
N LEU A 475 -2.16 42.96 25.65
CA LEU A 475 -0.83 43.44 26.08
C LEU A 475 0.24 42.89 25.10
N GLN A 476 0.77 43.74 24.21
CA GLN A 476 2.14 44.29 24.16
C GLN A 476 3.26 43.24 23.93
N ARG A 477 3.91 43.18 22.76
CA ARG A 477 5.01 44.00 22.19
C ARG A 477 6.37 43.91 22.90
N GLY A 478 7.38 43.53 22.11
CA GLY A 478 8.84 43.70 22.35
C GLY A 478 9.58 42.38 22.14
N SER A 479 10.66 42.21 21.37
CA SER A 479 11.59 43.14 20.73
C SER A 479 12.52 42.38 19.77
N LYS A 480 12.98 43.09 18.74
CA LYS A 480 14.03 42.75 17.74
C LYS A 480 15.38 42.37 18.37
N TRP A 481 16.20 41.53 17.73
CA TRP A 481 17.67 41.63 17.53
C TRP A 481 18.07 40.62 16.41
N LYS A 482 18.39 41.06 15.19
CA LYS A 482 19.71 41.42 14.57
C LYS A 482 20.56 40.24 14.06
N ARG A 483 20.93 40.37 12.78
CA ARG A 483 21.80 39.55 11.92
C ARG A 483 23.28 39.63 12.32
N SER A 484 24.03 38.54 12.11
CA SER A 484 25.39 38.49 11.51
C SER A 484 25.81 37.01 11.39
N ALA A 485 25.98 36.41 10.22
CA ALA A 485 27.04 36.57 9.20
C ALA A 485 28.32 35.76 9.49
N ARG A 486 28.71 35.00 8.45
CA ARG A 486 30.03 34.44 8.08
C ARG A 486 30.43 33.04 8.59
N ALA A 487 30.43 32.14 7.60
CA ALA A 487 31.29 30.98 7.50
C ALA A 487 32.76 31.38 7.25
N PRO A 488 33.69 30.43 7.47
CA PRO A 488 34.82 30.24 6.56
C PRO A 488 34.83 28.83 5.96
N LYS A 489 35.19 28.81 4.67
CA LYS A 489 35.57 27.62 3.90
C LYS A 489 36.92 27.13 4.39
N THR A 490 37.06 25.82 4.58
CA THR A 490 38.36 25.14 4.65
C THR A 490 38.45 24.13 3.52
N THR A 491 39.40 24.40 2.63
CA THR A 491 39.94 23.49 1.62
C THR A 491 40.93 22.55 2.30
N SER A 492 40.76 21.23 2.14
CA SER A 492 41.81 20.27 2.43
C SER A 492 41.92 19.25 1.30
N THR A 493 42.98 19.41 0.53
CA THR A 493 43.59 18.41 -0.35
C THR A 493 44.18 17.28 0.49
N TRP A 494 43.93 16.02 0.11
CA TRP A 494 44.71 14.86 0.53
C TRP A 494 45.03 13.96 -0.69
N PRO A 495 46.16 13.26 -0.68
CA PRO A 495 46.77 12.66 -1.86
C PRO A 495 46.29 11.23 -2.13
N CYS A 496 46.47 10.82 -3.39
CA CYS A 496 46.37 9.46 -3.86
C CYS A 496 47.23 8.49 -3.05
N SER A 497 46.64 7.38 -2.62
CA SER A 497 47.36 6.12 -2.40
C SER A 497 46.71 5.02 -3.24
N ALA A 498 47.52 4.44 -4.12
CA ALA A 498 47.20 3.24 -4.88
C ALA A 498 47.32 2.01 -3.98
N ASN A 499 46.33 1.11 -4.01
CA ASN A 499 46.56 -0.33 -4.08
C ASN A 499 45.26 -1.14 -4.23
N ALA A 500 45.46 -2.35 -4.75
CA ALA A 500 44.53 -3.46 -4.97
C ALA A 500 43.68 -3.43 -6.26
N LEU A 501 44.24 -4.06 -7.30
CA LEU A 501 43.54 -4.57 -8.46
C LEU A 501 42.37 -5.49 -8.03
N THR A 502 41.15 -5.14 -8.46
CA THR A 502 40.09 -6.12 -8.69
C THR A 502 39.61 -5.91 -10.12
N LYS A 503 40.02 -6.81 -11.04
CA LYS A 503 39.57 -6.76 -12.44
C LYS A 503 38.07 -7.02 -12.48
N ARG A 504 37.27 -5.98 -12.72
CA ARG A 504 35.85 -6.09 -13.08
C ARG A 504 35.70 -6.03 -14.61
N LEU A 505 34.76 -6.83 -15.11
CA LEU A 505 34.26 -6.82 -16.47
C LEU A 505 33.91 -5.36 -16.88
N MET A 506 34.58 -4.81 -17.89
CA MET A 506 34.20 -3.53 -18.49
C MET A 506 33.27 -3.81 -19.68
N MET A 507 31.99 -3.50 -19.53
CA MET A 507 31.03 -3.47 -20.63
C MET A 507 30.98 -2.01 -21.12
N VAL A 508 31.38 -1.77 -22.37
CA VAL A 508 31.35 -0.43 -22.98
C VAL A 508 30.03 -0.26 -23.70
N VAL A 509 29.11 0.54 -23.14
CA VAL A 509 27.89 0.97 -23.83
C VAL A 509 28.22 2.24 -24.61
N LYS A 510 28.28 2.17 -25.93
CA LYS A 510 28.43 3.35 -26.79
C LYS A 510 27.05 3.94 -27.08
N THR A 511 26.74 5.10 -26.49
CA THR A 511 25.64 5.95 -26.98
C THR A 511 26.18 6.86 -28.08
N LYS A 512 25.73 6.69 -29.33
CA LYS A 512 26.07 7.62 -30.42
C LYS A 512 25.30 8.93 -30.23
N SER A 513 25.97 9.98 -29.74
CA SER A 513 25.48 11.35 -29.89
C SER A 513 25.94 11.92 -31.24
N TRP A 514 25.01 12.35 -32.08
CA TRP A 514 25.34 13.15 -33.26
C TRP A 514 25.83 14.53 -32.79
N SER A 515 27.09 14.87 -33.11
CA SER A 515 27.65 16.20 -32.88
C SER A 515 27.89 16.90 -34.21
N THR A 516 27.10 17.93 -34.49
CA THR A 516 27.43 18.93 -35.51
C THR A 516 28.30 20.01 -34.87
N ARG A 517 29.56 20.09 -35.31
CA ARG A 517 30.46 21.21 -35.01
C ARG A 517 29.92 22.49 -35.64
N ARG A 518 29.68 23.53 -34.82
CA ARG A 518 29.94 24.94 -35.11
C ARG A 518 30.06 25.69 -33.78
N GLY A 519 31.16 26.39 -33.61
CA GLY A 519 31.58 26.97 -32.34
C GLY A 519 30.80 28.22 -31.94
N PHE A 520 30.75 28.46 -30.62
CA PHE A 520 30.62 29.80 -30.03
C PHE A 520 31.17 29.77 -28.57
N SER A 521 31.77 30.90 -28.20
CA SER A 521 32.50 31.26 -26.97
C SER A 521 31.66 31.20 -25.66
N PRO A 522 32.28 31.08 -24.46
CA PRO A 522 31.57 30.70 -23.24
C PRO A 522 30.92 31.89 -22.53
N ARG A 523 29.67 31.72 -22.06
CA ARG A 523 29.05 32.61 -21.06
C ARG A 523 28.34 31.80 -19.97
N ARG A 524 28.83 32.02 -18.75
CA ARG A 524 28.17 32.02 -17.43
C ARG A 524 27.21 30.86 -17.11
N HIS A 525 27.65 29.99 -16.21
CA HIS A 525 26.77 29.17 -15.38
C HIS A 525 25.87 30.06 -14.50
N VAL A 526 24.56 29.96 -14.71
CA VAL A 526 23.55 30.31 -13.71
C VAL A 526 23.08 29.01 -13.08
N THR A 527 23.43 28.78 -11.83
CA THR A 527 22.84 27.74 -10.99
C THR A 527 21.48 28.25 -10.48
N CYS A 528 20.40 27.57 -10.85
CA CYS A 528 19.08 27.80 -10.24
C CYS A 528 18.88 26.75 -9.14
N SER A 529 18.98 27.18 -7.87
CA SER A 529 18.59 26.37 -6.72
C SER A 529 17.09 26.49 -6.50
N MET A 530 16.36 25.38 -6.50
CA MET A 530 14.96 25.36 -6.10
C MET A 530 14.90 25.18 -4.57
N GLN A 531 14.87 26.30 -3.84
CA GLN A 531 14.47 26.32 -2.43
C GLN A 531 12.95 26.21 -2.35
N ARG A 532 12.45 25.20 -1.64
CA ARG A 532 11.06 25.16 -1.17
C ARG A 532 10.89 26.23 -0.09
N THR A 533 9.96 27.15 -0.29
CA THR A 533 9.39 27.99 0.77
C THR A 533 7.88 27.83 0.72
N LEU A 534 7.29 27.64 1.91
CA LEU A 534 5.93 27.22 2.16
C LEU A 534 5.36 28.24 3.15
N THR A 535 4.57 29.19 2.64
CA THR A 535 3.68 30.19 3.29
C THR A 535 3.36 31.22 2.18
N ASP A 536 2.16 31.70 1.89
CA ASP A 536 0.90 31.89 2.59
C ASP A 536 -0.25 31.82 1.56
N PHE A 537 -1.44 31.33 1.93
CA PHE A 537 -2.73 31.91 1.48
C PHE A 537 -3.88 31.32 2.31
N VAL A 538 -4.45 32.16 3.18
CA VAL A 538 -5.70 31.92 3.93
C VAL A 538 -6.80 32.73 3.26
N GLY A 539 -7.91 32.07 2.93
CA GLY A 539 -9.22 32.71 2.79
C GLY A 539 -9.94 32.44 1.47
N MET A 540 -10.92 31.52 1.47
CA MET A 540 -12.31 31.77 1.05
C MET A 540 -13.20 30.50 1.10
N ASN A 541 -14.27 30.60 1.91
CA ASN A 541 -15.65 30.07 1.82
C ASN A 541 -15.94 28.59 1.42
N PRO A 542 -16.67 27.80 2.24
CA PRO A 542 -17.00 26.41 1.96
C PRO A 542 -18.40 26.25 1.35
N LYS A 543 -18.49 25.95 0.05
CA LYS A 543 -19.65 25.28 -0.55
C LYS A 543 -19.20 24.39 -1.70
N ILE A 544 -19.39 23.09 -1.51
CA ILE A 544 -19.66 21.99 -2.47
C ILE A 544 -18.94 20.74 -1.95
N ALA A 545 -19.76 19.86 -1.38
CA ALA A 545 -19.39 18.51 -1.00
C ALA A 545 -19.59 17.54 -2.17
N ALA A 546 -18.89 16.41 -2.07
CA ALA A 546 -19.08 15.14 -2.76
C ALA A 546 -18.51 15.02 -4.19
N SER A 547 -17.28 14.49 -4.26
CA SER A 547 -16.87 13.52 -5.28
C SER A 547 -15.82 12.58 -4.70
N PRO A 548 -15.90 11.25 -4.91
CA PRO A 548 -14.98 10.29 -4.32
C PRO A 548 -13.64 10.30 -5.09
N ILE A 549 -12.57 10.60 -4.36
CA ILE A 549 -11.20 10.43 -4.82
C ILE A 549 -10.88 8.94 -4.73
N ALA A 550 -10.75 8.28 -5.88
CA ALA A 550 -10.20 6.93 -5.98
C ALA A 550 -8.66 7.01 -5.93
N PHE A 551 -8.05 6.34 -4.96
CA PHE A 551 -6.61 6.10 -4.94
C PHE A 551 -6.28 4.95 -5.91
N ALA A 552 -5.49 5.24 -6.95
CA ALA A 552 -5.00 4.25 -7.89
C ALA A 552 -3.77 3.52 -7.30
N TRP A 553 -3.83 2.19 -7.22
CA TRP A 553 -2.69 1.34 -6.91
C TRP A 553 -1.99 0.93 -8.21
N ASN A 554 -0.67 1.11 -8.26
CA ASN A 554 0.17 0.68 -9.38
C ASN A 554 0.67 -0.76 -9.14
N TYR A 555 0.30 -1.71 -9.99
CA TYR A 555 0.95 -3.02 -10.01
C TYR A 555 1.15 -3.53 -11.44
N SER A 556 2.41 -3.83 -11.76
CA SER A 556 2.79 -4.53 -12.99
C SER A 556 3.23 -5.97 -12.67
N ARG A 557 2.54 -6.94 -13.27
CA ARG A 557 3.08 -8.27 -13.57
C ARG A 557 2.50 -8.73 -14.89
N ARG A 558 3.39 -9.05 -15.84
CA ARG A 558 3.06 -9.78 -17.07
C ARG A 558 3.22 -11.26 -16.81
N SER A 559 2.19 -12.04 -17.10
CA SER A 559 2.29 -13.44 -17.53
C SER A 559 2.03 -13.46 -19.03
N ALA A 560 3.03 -13.86 -19.81
CA ALA A 560 2.83 -14.21 -21.21
C ALA A 560 2.39 -15.68 -21.29
N PRO A 561 1.51 -16.07 -22.22
CA PRO A 561 1.22 -17.47 -22.49
C PRO A 561 2.44 -18.14 -23.16
N SER A 562 2.70 -19.38 -22.79
CA SER A 562 3.62 -20.28 -23.48
C SER A 562 3.02 -20.70 -24.81
N GLU A 563 3.75 -20.49 -25.90
CA GLU A 563 3.80 -21.42 -27.03
C GLU A 563 5.04 -22.31 -26.88
#